data_AF-A0A7C1BT22-F1
#
_entry.id   AF-A0A7C1BT22-F1
#
_cell.length_a   1.000
_cell.length_b   1.000
_cell.length_c   1.000
_cell.angle_alpha   90.00
_cell.angle_beta   90.00
_cell.angle_gamma   90.00
#
_symmetry.space_group_name_H-M   'P 1'
#
loop_
_entity.id
_entity.type
_entity.pdbx_description
1 polymer ?
#
loop_
_entity_poly.entity_id
_entity_poly.type
_entity_poly.pdbx_seq_one_letter_code
_entity_poly.pdbx_strand_id
1 'polypeptide(L)'
;MKILIPLHISGFWAPLLTGNPITSGSLGAGLVLYPPAVFNVSFRSVETECSFIFNNSCIDNLSLLKTIEDILGVGSRSYVIIHGSSLGDLGLGYALSSAISIAYSLALIKKLTGSLQIYKAGIVAHEAEVVNLTGLGDVIAQIHGGPLALRLRIGPPTIGIVEKINFKSGLRVVVCELESKPSILTPNMLKTNMKIFLDYGLKAYRKLISSPNIETFFDASYAFSRSVGFLSSNLDSKVRSLIKHLIRRGCVLGYYVKKKLLVIAVEKECIDDLTKSLEASKLCRPKLLTPVQIGTLVFEGNDENT
;
A
#
# COMPACT_ATOMS: atom_id res chain seq x y z
N MET A 1 15.80 16.75 0.06
CA MET A 1 15.78 15.27 0.05
C MET A 1 14.58 14.77 -0.74
N LYS A 2 14.73 13.72 -1.55
CA LYS A 2 13.63 13.09 -2.30
C LYS A 2 13.44 11.65 -1.81
N ILE A 3 12.20 11.27 -1.53
CA ILE A 3 11.83 9.93 -1.05
C ILE A 3 10.90 9.29 -2.09
N LEU A 4 11.20 8.07 -2.50
CA LEU A 4 10.34 7.24 -3.34
C LEU A 4 9.84 6.07 -2.52
N ILE A 5 8.52 5.94 -2.38
CA ILE A 5 7.90 4.87 -1.61
C ILE A 5 7.00 4.06 -2.54
N PRO A 6 7.27 2.76 -2.78
CA PRO A 6 6.40 1.94 -3.62
C PRO A 6 4.96 1.96 -3.11
N LEU A 7 4.01 1.77 -4.03
CA LEU A 7 2.65 1.45 -3.65
C LEU A 7 2.60 0.02 -3.12
N HIS A 8 1.61 -0.26 -2.27
CA HIS A 8 1.35 -1.62 -1.81
C HIS A 8 -0.13 -1.92 -1.88
N ILE A 9 -0.47 -3.06 -2.49
CA ILE A 9 -1.84 -3.56 -2.52
C ILE A 9 -1.84 -5.00 -2.00
N SER A 10 -2.26 -5.17 -0.75
CA SER A 10 -2.45 -6.51 -0.19
C SER A 10 -3.64 -7.22 -0.83
N GLY A 11 -3.43 -8.48 -1.22
CA GLY A 11 -4.48 -9.35 -1.74
C GLY A 11 -5.32 -9.98 -0.65
N PHE A 12 -4.71 -10.29 0.49
CA PHE A 12 -5.37 -10.73 1.71
C PHE A 12 -4.51 -10.38 2.93
N TRP A 13 -5.13 -10.34 4.12
CA TRP A 13 -4.43 -10.13 5.38
C TRP A 13 -5.21 -10.72 6.55
N ALA A 14 -4.49 -11.10 7.60
CA ALA A 14 -5.04 -11.48 8.89
C ALA A 14 -4.60 -10.44 9.94
N PRO A 15 -5.49 -9.55 10.40
CA PRO A 15 -5.17 -8.53 11.40
C PRO A 15 -4.93 -9.18 12.77
N LEU A 16 -3.82 -8.83 13.42
CA LEU A 16 -3.45 -9.31 14.75
C LEU A 16 -3.06 -8.10 15.60
N LEU A 17 -4.03 -7.64 16.40
CA LEU A 17 -3.84 -6.53 17.33
C LEU A 17 -3.53 -7.07 18.72
N THR A 18 -2.61 -6.38 19.39
CA THR A 18 -2.23 -6.62 20.79
C THR A 18 -2.36 -5.32 21.57
N GLY A 19 -2.11 -5.32 22.88
CA GLY A 19 -2.12 -4.09 23.68
C GLY A 19 -1.00 -3.09 23.35
N ASN A 20 -0.05 -3.46 22.49
CA ASN A 20 1.06 -2.61 22.08
C ASN A 20 1.13 -2.52 20.54
N PRO A 21 1.19 -1.31 19.94
CA PRO A 21 1.32 -1.14 18.50
C PRO A 21 2.52 -1.86 17.86
N ILE A 22 3.64 -1.94 18.58
CA ILE A 22 4.89 -2.57 18.10
C ILE A 22 4.73 -4.08 17.92
N THR A 23 3.96 -4.72 18.80
CA THR A 23 3.66 -6.17 18.71
C THR A 23 2.40 -6.44 17.91
N SER A 24 1.80 -5.42 17.30
CA SER A 24 0.61 -5.53 16.47
C SER A 24 0.96 -5.45 14.99
N GLY A 25 0.09 -6.00 14.14
CA GLY A 25 0.24 -5.91 12.70
C GLY A 25 -0.68 -6.88 11.97
N SER A 26 -0.18 -7.43 10.86
CA SER A 26 -0.93 -8.43 10.10
C SER A 26 -0.02 -9.44 9.42
N LEU A 27 -0.48 -10.69 9.40
CA LEU A 27 0.00 -11.67 8.44
C LEU A 27 -0.67 -11.44 7.09
N GLY A 28 -0.09 -11.99 6.02
CA GLY A 28 -0.69 -11.97 4.69
C GLY A 28 0.26 -11.44 3.63
N ALA A 29 -0.23 -11.28 2.42
CA ALA A 29 0.61 -10.95 1.27
C ALA A 29 0.05 -9.83 0.40
N GLY A 30 0.94 -9.15 -0.30
CA GLY A 30 0.59 -8.07 -1.22
C GLY A 30 1.65 -7.74 -2.25
N LEU A 31 1.21 -7.06 -3.30
CA LEU A 31 2.07 -6.63 -4.38
C LEU A 31 2.70 -5.28 -4.03
N VAL A 32 4.01 -5.17 -4.20
CA VAL A 32 4.76 -3.90 -4.10
C VAL A 32 4.93 -3.36 -5.51
N LEU A 33 4.43 -2.14 -5.75
CA LEU A 33 4.08 -1.66 -7.09
C LEU A 33 4.67 -0.28 -7.40
N TYR A 34 5.05 -0.08 -8.65
CA TYR A 34 5.48 1.19 -9.24
C TYR A 34 4.56 1.65 -10.37
N PRO A 35 4.46 2.95 -10.68
CA PRO A 35 5.22 4.07 -10.12
C PRO A 35 4.99 4.31 -8.62
N PRO A 36 5.99 4.81 -7.87
CA PRO A 36 5.91 4.99 -6.43
C PRO A 36 5.17 6.29 -6.09
N ALA A 37 4.79 6.45 -4.82
CA ALA A 37 4.57 7.77 -4.25
C ALA A 37 5.91 8.52 -4.13
N VAL A 38 5.92 9.78 -4.55
CA VAL A 38 7.11 10.64 -4.59
C VAL A 38 6.94 11.75 -3.58
N PHE A 39 7.94 11.97 -2.73
CA PHE A 39 7.93 13.04 -1.74
C PHE A 39 9.21 13.88 -1.87
N ASN A 40 9.05 15.19 -2.02
CA ASN A 40 10.15 16.15 -1.96
C ASN A 40 10.09 16.85 -0.61
N VAL A 41 11.18 16.75 0.15
CA VAL A 41 11.31 17.26 1.51
C VAL A 41 12.34 18.38 1.53
N SER A 42 11.96 19.51 2.13
CA SER A 42 12.83 20.66 2.39
C SER A 42 12.74 21.07 3.86
N PHE A 43 13.85 21.60 4.39
CA PHE A 43 13.94 22.04 5.78
C PHE A 43 14.12 23.56 5.79
N ARG A 44 13.07 24.31 6.13
CA ARG A 44 13.08 25.78 6.09
C ARG A 44 12.59 26.35 7.40
N SER A 45 13.20 27.44 7.87
CA SER A 45 12.83 28.17 9.09
C SER A 45 11.72 29.19 8.89
N VAL A 46 10.73 28.85 8.07
CA VAL A 46 9.65 29.77 7.68
C VAL A 46 8.32 29.11 7.98
N GLU A 47 7.44 29.82 8.67
CA GLU A 47 6.06 29.40 8.83
C GLU A 47 5.36 29.34 7.47
N THR A 48 4.62 28.27 7.24
CA THR A 48 3.83 28.08 6.03
C THR A 48 2.40 27.73 6.41
N GLU A 49 1.45 28.17 5.60
CA GLU A 49 0.04 27.83 5.77
C GLU A 49 -0.18 26.31 5.68
N CYS A 50 0.65 25.60 4.92
CA CYS A 50 0.59 24.15 4.81
C CYS A 50 1.99 23.52 4.71
N SER A 51 2.37 22.73 5.71
CA SER A 51 3.67 22.07 5.74
C SER A 51 3.72 20.80 4.89
N PHE A 52 2.59 20.12 4.70
CA PHE A 52 2.50 18.89 3.95
C PHE A 52 1.36 18.93 2.93
N ILE A 53 1.75 19.05 1.66
CA ILE A 53 0.85 18.97 0.52
C ILE A 53 0.98 17.58 -0.11
N PHE A 54 -0.14 16.89 -0.33
CA PHE A 54 -0.19 15.60 -1.02
C PHE A 54 -1.28 15.63 -2.10
N ASN A 55 -0.92 15.31 -3.35
CA ASN A 55 -1.82 15.43 -4.52
C ASN A 55 -2.56 16.78 -4.55
N ASN A 56 -1.81 17.88 -4.41
CA ASN A 56 -2.33 19.25 -4.39
C ASN A 56 -3.29 19.60 -3.24
N SER A 57 -3.43 18.72 -2.24
CA SER A 57 -4.26 18.96 -1.06
C SER A 57 -3.39 19.14 0.17
N CYS A 58 -3.71 20.13 1.00
CA CYS A 58 -3.08 20.27 2.30
C CYS A 58 -3.56 19.15 3.23
N ILE A 59 -2.64 18.37 3.81
CA ILE A 59 -2.95 17.22 4.66
C ILE A 59 -2.47 17.37 6.10
N ASP A 60 -2.12 18.60 6.48
CA ASP A 60 -1.71 19.00 7.81
C ASP A 60 -2.73 18.61 8.90
N ASN A 61 -4.01 18.44 8.59
CA ASN A 61 -4.99 18.02 9.60
C ASN A 61 -5.12 16.49 9.77
N LEU A 62 -4.32 15.68 9.07
CA LEU A 62 -4.37 14.22 9.23
C LEU A 62 -3.90 13.82 10.64
N SER A 63 -4.77 13.11 11.38
CA SER A 63 -4.48 12.59 12.73
C SER A 63 -3.22 11.72 12.79
N LEU A 64 -2.93 11.04 11.68
CA LEU A 64 -1.73 10.24 11.50
C LEU A 64 -0.45 11.05 11.69
N LEU A 65 -0.38 12.28 11.17
CA LEU A 65 0.79 13.15 11.31
C LEU A 65 0.97 13.57 12.77
N LYS A 66 -0.13 13.93 13.45
CA LYS A 66 -0.11 14.28 14.86
C LYS A 66 0.38 13.13 15.74
N THR A 67 -0.05 11.91 15.44
CA THR A 67 0.40 10.72 16.17
C THR A 67 1.92 10.50 16.00
N ILE A 68 2.47 10.75 14.81
CA ILE A 68 3.92 10.68 14.57
C ILE A 68 4.68 11.73 15.38
N GLU A 69 4.17 12.97 15.41
CA GLU A 69 4.74 14.06 16.22
C GLU A 69 4.77 13.66 17.71
N ASP A 70 3.67 13.09 18.22
CA ASP A 70 3.54 12.67 19.61
C ASP A 70 4.49 11.51 19.96
N ILE A 71 4.62 10.50 19.09
CA ILE A 71 5.59 9.39 19.27
C ILE A 71 7.03 9.90 19.33
N LEU A 72 7.36 10.90 18.50
CA LEU A 72 8.70 11.49 18.46
C LEU A 72 8.93 12.56 19.54
N GLY A 73 7.90 12.95 20.29
CA GLY A 73 7.98 14.00 21.31
C GLY A 73 8.31 15.38 20.74
N VAL A 74 7.86 15.68 19.51
CA VAL A 74 8.13 16.96 18.84
C VAL A 74 6.92 17.88 18.81
N GLY A 75 7.17 19.18 19.04
CA GLY A 75 6.21 20.26 18.77
C GLY A 75 6.05 20.52 17.26
N SER A 76 5.12 21.39 16.89
CA SER A 76 4.58 21.57 15.53
C SER A 76 5.62 21.75 14.40
N ARG A 77 5.15 21.53 13.16
CA ARG A 77 5.83 21.40 11.86
C ARG A 77 6.77 22.51 11.40
N SER A 78 7.20 23.40 12.27
CA SER A 78 7.80 24.70 11.93
C SER A 78 9.04 24.65 11.03
N TYR A 79 9.58 23.47 10.71
CA TYR A 79 10.83 23.33 9.96
C TYR A 79 10.87 22.23 8.89
N VAL A 80 9.75 21.58 8.55
CA VAL A 80 9.69 20.50 7.55
C VAL A 80 8.58 20.79 6.55
N ILE A 81 8.93 20.97 5.28
CA ILE A 81 7.96 21.15 4.19
C ILE A 81 8.05 19.95 3.25
N ILE A 82 6.93 19.29 2.99
CA ILE A 82 6.82 18.10 2.16
C ILE A 82 5.80 18.32 1.05
N HIS A 83 6.24 18.10 -0.20
CA HIS A 83 5.36 18.00 -1.36
C HIS A 83 5.36 16.55 -1.85
N GLY A 84 4.23 15.88 -1.66
CA GLY A 84 3.99 14.51 -2.08
C GLY A 84 3.05 14.40 -3.28
N SER A 85 3.29 13.42 -4.12
CA SER A 85 2.37 13.05 -5.19
C SER A 85 2.38 11.54 -5.42
N SER A 86 1.23 11.00 -5.84
CA SER A 86 1.13 9.59 -6.20
C SER A 86 -0.02 9.34 -7.18
N LEU A 87 -0.11 8.09 -7.62
CA LEU A 87 -1.21 7.60 -8.41
C LEU A 87 -2.41 7.30 -7.50
N GLY A 88 -3.50 8.04 -7.71
CA GLY A 88 -4.74 7.91 -6.93
C GLY A 88 -4.67 8.59 -5.56
N ASP A 89 -5.80 8.54 -4.84
CA ASP A 89 -5.99 9.28 -3.59
C ASP A 89 -6.05 8.38 -2.35
N LEU A 90 -5.98 9.03 -1.19
CA LEU A 90 -6.10 8.38 0.11
C LEU A 90 -7.39 7.56 0.22
N GLY A 91 -7.32 6.44 0.94
CA GLY A 91 -8.48 5.58 1.20
C GLY A 91 -8.86 4.61 0.09
N LEU A 92 -8.32 4.75 -1.13
CA LEU A 92 -8.68 3.87 -2.26
C LEU A 92 -8.16 2.43 -2.12
N GLY A 93 -6.95 2.26 -1.58
CA GLY A 93 -6.34 0.94 -1.37
C GLY A 93 -4.86 0.81 -1.77
N TYR A 94 -4.22 1.88 -2.23
CA TYR A 94 -2.80 1.91 -2.65
C TYR A 94 -1.78 2.00 -1.51
N ALA A 95 -2.23 1.98 -0.25
CA ALA A 95 -1.39 2.19 0.93
C ALA A 95 -0.68 3.56 0.99
N LEU A 96 -1.39 4.63 0.61
CA LEU A 96 -0.84 6.00 0.63
C LEU A 96 -0.69 6.58 2.04
N SER A 97 -1.52 6.17 3.01
CA SER A 97 -1.35 6.58 4.42
C SER A 97 0.00 6.11 4.97
N SER A 98 0.33 4.85 4.72
CA SER A 98 1.63 4.25 5.04
C SER A 98 2.78 5.00 4.36
N ALA A 99 2.66 5.32 3.06
CA ALA A 99 3.69 6.10 2.37
C ALA A 99 3.88 7.51 2.98
N ILE A 100 2.79 8.20 3.29
CA ILE A 100 2.81 9.50 3.98
C ILE A 100 3.48 9.37 5.35
N SER A 101 3.12 8.35 6.14
CA SER A 101 3.69 8.15 7.48
C SER A 101 5.20 7.86 7.45
N ILE A 102 5.67 7.05 6.49
CA ILE A 102 7.10 6.78 6.29
C ILE A 102 7.82 8.08 5.91
N ALA A 103 7.31 8.81 4.93
CA ALA A 103 7.95 10.05 4.46
C ALA A 103 8.05 11.10 5.57
N TYR A 104 6.97 11.28 6.33
CA TYR A 104 6.93 12.25 7.42
C TYR A 104 7.84 11.86 8.59
N SER A 105 7.77 10.60 9.03
CA SER A 105 8.63 10.07 10.10
C SER A 105 10.10 10.21 9.74
N LEU A 106 10.46 9.90 8.49
CA LEU A 106 11.83 10.02 8.00
C LEU A 106 12.31 11.47 7.97
N ALA A 107 11.46 12.39 7.51
CA ALA A 107 11.78 13.82 7.48
C ALA A 107 12.02 14.37 8.89
N LEU A 108 11.14 14.06 9.85
CA LEU A 108 11.29 14.50 11.24
C LEU A 108 12.54 13.90 11.89
N ILE A 109 12.78 12.59 11.73
CA ILE A 109 13.97 11.95 12.29
C ILE A 109 15.27 12.53 11.69
N LYS A 110 15.30 12.77 10.37
CA LYS A 110 16.45 13.42 9.73
C LYS A 110 16.67 14.82 10.30
N LYS A 111 15.60 15.60 10.52
CA LYS A 111 15.69 16.92 11.14
C LYS A 111 16.21 16.87 12.58
N LEU A 112 15.73 15.92 13.38
CA LEU A 112 16.09 15.79 14.80
C LEU A 112 17.51 15.28 15.02
N THR A 113 17.97 14.37 14.16
CA THR A 113 19.21 13.61 14.40
C THR A 113 20.33 13.97 13.42
N GLY A 114 20.03 14.72 12.35
CA GLY A 114 20.96 14.94 11.23
C GLY A 114 21.22 13.71 10.36
N SER A 115 20.70 12.54 10.72
CA SER A 115 21.03 11.26 10.10
C SER A 115 19.84 10.59 9.43
N LEU A 116 20.10 9.85 8.36
CA LEU A 116 19.08 9.08 7.66
C LEU A 116 18.85 7.73 8.35
N GLN A 117 17.69 7.54 8.99
CA GLN A 117 17.35 6.33 9.73
C GLN A 117 16.03 5.70 9.25
N ILE A 118 16.06 5.04 8.08
CA ILE A 118 14.87 4.48 7.41
C ILE A 118 14.12 3.48 8.29
N TYR A 119 14.82 2.57 8.98
CA TYR A 119 14.16 1.59 9.84
C TYR A 119 13.51 2.21 11.07
N LYS A 120 14.14 3.22 11.69
CA LYS A 120 13.53 3.97 12.80
C LYS A 120 12.28 4.71 12.33
N ALA A 121 12.34 5.35 11.15
CA ALA A 121 11.17 5.96 10.53
C ALA A 121 10.06 4.94 10.24
N GLY A 122 10.41 3.74 9.78
CA GLY A 122 9.47 2.64 9.57
C GLY A 122 8.81 2.14 10.86
N ILE A 123 9.53 2.13 11.99
CA ILE A 123 8.96 1.76 13.29
C ILE A 123 7.92 2.80 13.73
N VAL A 124 8.30 4.10 13.70
CA VAL A 124 7.41 5.21 14.07
C VAL A 124 6.17 5.26 13.17
N ALA A 125 6.38 5.12 11.85
CA ALA A 125 5.30 5.08 10.87
C ALA A 125 4.33 3.92 11.12
N HIS A 126 4.86 2.72 11.40
CA HIS A 126 4.04 1.55 11.73
C HIS A 126 3.22 1.76 13.00
N GLU A 127 3.86 2.26 14.06
CA GLU A 127 3.18 2.55 15.32
C GLU A 127 2.02 3.54 15.11
N ALA A 128 2.27 4.63 14.38
CA ALA A 128 1.24 5.61 14.06
C ALA A 128 0.09 5.01 13.21
N GLU A 129 0.39 4.20 12.21
CA GLU A 129 -0.63 3.52 11.39
C GLU A 129 -1.48 2.55 12.21
N VAL A 130 -0.88 1.82 13.16
CA VAL A 130 -1.60 0.90 14.05
C VAL A 130 -2.48 1.66 15.04
N VAL A 131 -1.95 2.70 15.69
CA VAL A 131 -2.72 3.54 16.63
C VAL A 131 -3.94 4.15 15.96
N ASN A 132 -3.79 4.62 14.71
CA ASN A 132 -4.89 5.21 13.95
C ASN A 132 -5.77 4.15 13.24
N LEU A 133 -5.41 2.87 13.26
CA LEU A 133 -6.06 1.79 12.50
C LEU A 133 -6.16 2.10 10.99
N THR A 134 -5.15 2.78 10.45
CA THR A 134 -5.07 3.14 9.03
C THR A 134 -4.32 2.09 8.21
N GLY A 135 -3.45 1.30 8.85
CA GLY A 135 -2.70 0.19 8.23
C GLY A 135 -2.10 -0.75 9.28
N LEU A 136 -1.86 -2.02 8.90
CA LEU A 136 -1.32 -3.06 9.81
C LEU A 136 -0.12 -3.83 9.23
N GLY A 137 0.30 -3.51 8.02
CA GLY A 137 1.47 -4.15 7.43
C GLY A 137 1.81 -3.63 6.05
N ASP A 138 1.36 -2.41 5.74
CA ASP A 138 1.76 -1.73 4.52
C ASP A 138 3.16 -1.10 4.71
N VAL A 139 3.44 -0.55 5.89
CA VAL A 139 4.74 0.08 6.21
C VAL A 139 5.89 -0.90 6.02
N ILE A 140 5.79 -2.10 6.61
CA ILE A 140 6.83 -3.11 6.48
C ILE A 140 7.01 -3.59 5.03
N ALA A 141 5.92 -3.72 4.27
CA ALA A 141 5.99 -4.10 2.85
C ALA A 141 6.66 -3.00 2.00
N GLN A 142 6.32 -1.73 2.24
CA GLN A 142 6.87 -0.59 1.50
C GLN A 142 8.33 -0.29 1.86
N ILE A 143 8.75 -0.57 3.10
CA ILE A 143 10.16 -0.43 3.52
C ILE A 143 11.01 -1.54 2.88
N HIS A 144 10.59 -2.80 2.96
CA HIS A 144 11.40 -3.93 2.48
C HIS A 144 11.32 -4.15 0.96
N GLY A 145 10.19 -3.84 0.33
CA GLY A 145 9.92 -4.15 -1.06
C GLY A 145 9.75 -5.66 -1.33
N GLY A 146 9.98 -6.05 -2.57
CA GLY A 146 9.76 -7.42 -3.07
C GLY A 146 8.44 -7.51 -3.84
N PRO A 147 8.43 -8.04 -5.07
CA PRO A 147 7.30 -7.88 -5.99
C PRO A 147 6.02 -8.52 -5.45
N LEU A 148 6.16 -9.59 -4.65
CA LEU A 148 5.15 -10.09 -3.73
C LEU A 148 5.75 -10.20 -2.32
N ALA A 149 5.28 -9.33 -1.43
CA ALA A 149 5.69 -9.28 -0.02
C ALA A 149 4.79 -10.18 0.82
N LEU A 150 5.32 -11.27 1.36
CA LEU A 150 4.64 -12.20 2.27
C LEU A 150 5.07 -11.92 3.72
N ARG A 151 4.14 -11.44 4.55
CA ARG A 151 4.40 -11.13 5.97
C ARG A 151 4.27 -12.39 6.81
N LEU A 152 5.41 -12.88 7.33
CA LEU A 152 5.54 -14.10 8.13
C LEU A 152 5.46 -13.84 9.64
N ARG A 153 5.89 -12.66 10.08
CA ARG A 153 5.81 -12.24 11.49
C ARG A 153 5.28 -10.83 11.58
N ILE A 154 4.33 -10.59 12.49
CA ILE A 154 3.75 -9.27 12.72
C ILE A 154 4.74 -8.31 13.39
N GLY A 155 4.51 -7.02 13.22
CA GLY A 155 5.30 -5.94 13.80
C GLY A 155 5.88 -5.00 12.74
N PRO A 156 6.56 -3.92 13.19
CA PRO A 156 7.21 -2.95 12.32
C PRO A 156 8.42 -3.56 11.60
N PRO A 157 9.04 -2.85 10.63
CA PRO A 157 10.39 -3.17 10.17
C PRO A 157 11.34 -3.44 11.35
N THR A 158 12.31 -4.34 11.18
CA THR A 158 13.22 -4.89 12.22
C THR A 158 12.63 -5.93 13.18
N ILE A 159 11.31 -5.90 13.43
CA ILE A 159 10.63 -6.89 14.28
C ILE A 159 9.79 -7.84 13.43
N GLY A 160 8.93 -7.34 12.56
CA GLY A 160 8.22 -8.15 11.59
C GLY A 160 9.17 -8.80 10.59
N ILE A 161 8.71 -9.88 9.96
CA ILE A 161 9.46 -10.61 8.94
C ILE A 161 8.63 -10.63 7.65
N VAL A 162 9.25 -10.19 6.56
CA VAL A 162 8.70 -10.25 5.21
C VAL A 162 9.57 -11.14 4.34
N GLU A 163 8.96 -12.16 3.77
CA GLU A 163 9.55 -13.00 2.72
C GLU A 163 9.22 -12.40 1.35
N LYS A 164 10.20 -12.41 0.44
CA LYS A 164 10.03 -11.85 -0.91
C LYS A 164 9.83 -12.99 -1.92
N ILE A 165 8.61 -13.14 -2.40
CA ILE A 165 8.31 -14.15 -3.42
C ILE A 165 8.56 -13.54 -4.80
N ASN A 166 9.52 -14.12 -5.52
CA ASN A 166 9.88 -13.69 -6.87
C ASN A 166 9.06 -14.45 -7.92
N PHE A 167 8.78 -13.79 -9.03
CA PHE A 167 8.09 -14.36 -10.19
C PHE A 167 8.56 -13.67 -11.48
N LYS A 168 8.11 -14.17 -12.63
CA LYS A 168 8.56 -13.71 -13.96
C LYS A 168 8.35 -12.21 -14.14
N SER A 169 9.34 -11.55 -14.76
CA SER A 169 9.36 -10.09 -15.00
C SER A 169 8.32 -9.58 -16.01
N GLY A 170 7.66 -10.48 -16.75
CA GLY A 170 6.60 -10.17 -17.72
C GLY A 170 5.28 -9.71 -17.07
N LEU A 171 5.05 -10.06 -15.80
CA LEU A 171 3.78 -9.74 -15.16
C LEU A 171 3.61 -8.24 -14.95
N ARG A 172 2.43 -7.72 -15.28
CA ARG A 172 1.99 -6.37 -15.00
C ARG A 172 0.68 -6.38 -14.24
N VAL A 173 0.39 -5.27 -13.58
CA VAL A 173 -0.82 -5.11 -12.79
C VAL A 173 -1.60 -3.94 -13.35
N VAL A 174 -2.79 -4.22 -13.88
CA VAL A 174 -3.76 -3.18 -14.24
C VAL A 174 -4.69 -2.98 -13.06
N VAL A 175 -4.76 -1.74 -12.58
CA VAL A 175 -5.64 -1.33 -11.48
C VAL A 175 -6.77 -0.46 -12.01
N CYS A 176 -7.96 -0.70 -11.48
CA CYS A 176 -9.17 0.03 -11.77
C CYS A 176 -9.83 0.53 -10.50
N GLU A 177 -10.04 1.84 -10.42
CA GLU A 177 -10.79 2.49 -9.36
C GLU A 177 -12.28 2.37 -9.62
N LEU A 178 -12.98 1.62 -8.75
CA LEU A 178 -14.40 1.35 -8.87
C LEU A 178 -15.20 2.48 -8.22
N GLU A 179 -15.55 3.50 -8.99
CA GLU A 179 -16.28 4.69 -8.52
C GLU A 179 -17.63 4.35 -7.88
N SER A 180 -18.30 3.32 -8.39
CA SER A 180 -19.58 2.81 -7.87
C SER A 180 -19.53 2.30 -6.42
N LYS A 181 -18.35 2.13 -5.83
CA LYS A 181 -18.20 1.73 -4.43
C LYS A 181 -18.00 2.95 -3.53
N PRO A 182 -18.68 3.05 -2.37
CA PRO A 182 -18.39 4.10 -1.39
C PRO A 182 -16.99 3.92 -0.80
N SER A 183 -16.30 5.02 -0.47
CA SER A 183 -15.03 4.96 0.23
C SER A 183 -15.30 4.61 1.69
N ILE A 184 -14.86 3.42 2.10
CA ILE A 184 -14.88 3.05 3.51
C ILE A 184 -13.52 3.41 4.08
N LEU A 185 -13.51 4.28 5.09
CA LEU A 185 -12.33 4.60 5.87
C LEU A 185 -11.74 3.31 6.45
N THR A 186 -10.42 3.12 6.36
CA THR A 186 -9.76 1.91 6.87
C THR A 186 -10.10 1.61 8.34
N PRO A 187 -10.12 2.61 9.25
CA PRO A 187 -10.46 2.37 10.65
C PRO A 187 -11.87 1.78 10.82
N ASN A 188 -12.86 2.31 10.10
CA ASN A 188 -14.24 1.81 10.15
C ASN A 188 -14.31 0.37 9.64
N MET A 189 -13.61 0.08 8.54
CA MET A 189 -13.56 -1.27 8.00
C MET A 189 -12.92 -2.26 8.98
N LEU A 190 -11.78 -1.91 9.58
CA LEU A 190 -11.08 -2.78 10.51
C LEU A 190 -11.90 -3.02 11.78
N LYS A 191 -12.52 -1.98 12.34
CA LYS A 191 -13.35 -2.12 13.55
C LYS A 191 -14.56 -3.03 13.35
N THR A 192 -15.29 -2.86 12.23
CA THR A 192 -16.53 -3.61 12.00
C THR A 192 -16.27 -5.07 11.59
N ASN A 193 -15.22 -5.32 10.80
CA ASN A 193 -15.04 -6.61 10.13
C ASN A 193 -13.80 -7.38 10.62
N MET A 194 -13.22 -7.02 11.77
CA MET A 194 -11.95 -7.59 12.24
C MET A 194 -11.93 -9.12 12.26
N LYS A 195 -12.98 -9.74 12.83
CA LYS A 195 -13.11 -11.20 12.91
C LYS A 195 -13.18 -11.85 11.52
N ILE A 196 -13.98 -11.27 10.62
CA ILE A 196 -14.11 -11.75 9.23
C ILE A 196 -12.75 -11.69 8.52
N PHE A 197 -12.00 -10.59 8.69
CA PHE A 197 -10.66 -10.47 8.10
C PHE A 197 -9.67 -11.46 8.71
N LEU A 198 -9.73 -11.70 10.03
CA LEU A 198 -8.88 -12.68 10.69
C LEU A 198 -9.13 -14.09 10.15
N ASP A 199 -10.39 -14.53 10.12
CA ASP A 199 -10.75 -15.90 9.75
C ASP A 199 -10.40 -16.20 8.28
N TYR A 200 -10.88 -15.37 7.35
CA TYR A 200 -10.60 -15.55 5.92
C TYR A 200 -9.15 -15.21 5.56
N GLY A 201 -8.53 -14.27 6.29
CA GLY A 201 -7.13 -13.91 6.13
C GLY A 201 -6.21 -15.06 6.48
N LEU A 202 -6.43 -15.74 7.61
CA LEU A 202 -5.66 -16.91 8.01
C LEU A 202 -5.89 -18.09 7.06
N LYS A 203 -7.11 -18.26 6.53
CA LYS A 203 -7.38 -19.27 5.50
C LYS A 203 -6.57 -19.02 4.23
N ALA A 204 -6.57 -17.78 3.72
CA ALA A 204 -5.78 -17.38 2.56
C ALA A 204 -4.26 -17.49 2.82
N TYR A 205 -3.82 -17.09 4.01
CA TYR A 205 -2.43 -17.19 4.44
C TYR A 205 -1.91 -18.62 4.48
N ARG A 206 -2.66 -19.56 5.08
CA ARG A 206 -2.30 -20.99 5.09
C ARG A 206 -2.18 -21.55 3.67
N LYS A 207 -3.09 -21.16 2.77
CA LYS A 207 -3.02 -21.56 1.35
C LYS A 207 -1.70 -21.09 0.72
N LEU A 208 -1.33 -19.82 0.87
CA LEU A 208 -0.10 -19.30 0.28
C LEU A 208 1.17 -19.90 0.91
N ILE A 209 1.21 -20.08 2.23
CA ILE A 209 2.37 -20.69 2.91
C ILE A 209 2.60 -22.13 2.44
N SER A 210 1.54 -22.89 2.16
CA SER A 210 1.66 -24.27 1.67
C SER A 210 2.25 -24.38 0.25
N SER A 211 2.15 -23.30 -0.54
CA SER A 211 2.67 -23.24 -1.91
C SER A 211 2.98 -21.78 -2.29
N PRO A 212 4.14 -21.24 -1.87
CA PRO A 212 4.45 -19.81 -1.97
C PRO A 212 4.82 -19.39 -3.40
N ASN A 213 3.81 -19.18 -4.24
CA ASN A 213 3.95 -18.68 -5.60
C ASN A 213 2.86 -17.65 -5.95
N ILE A 214 3.02 -16.99 -7.09
CA ILE A 214 2.17 -15.87 -7.51
C ILE A 214 0.76 -16.32 -7.90
N GLU A 215 0.61 -17.51 -8.48
CA GLU A 215 -0.66 -18.15 -8.82
C GLU A 215 -1.50 -18.38 -7.55
N THR A 216 -0.87 -18.99 -6.54
CA THR A 216 -1.50 -19.27 -5.25
C THR A 216 -1.90 -17.98 -4.54
N PHE A 217 -1.09 -16.92 -4.66
CA PHE A 217 -1.43 -15.61 -4.15
C PHE A 217 -2.69 -15.05 -4.81
N PHE A 218 -2.80 -15.08 -6.14
CA PHE A 218 -3.97 -14.56 -6.83
C PHE A 218 -5.24 -15.35 -6.51
N ASP A 219 -5.15 -16.67 -6.46
CA ASP A 219 -6.27 -17.51 -6.04
C ASP A 219 -6.75 -17.18 -4.62
N ALA A 220 -5.80 -17.10 -3.68
CA ALA A 220 -6.09 -16.81 -2.29
C ALA A 220 -6.69 -15.41 -2.12
N SER A 221 -6.18 -14.43 -2.88
CA SER A 221 -6.66 -13.04 -2.90
C SER A 221 -8.06 -12.93 -3.51
N TYR A 222 -8.33 -13.65 -4.60
CA TYR A 222 -9.66 -13.73 -5.19
C TYR A 222 -10.68 -14.31 -4.19
N ALA A 223 -10.35 -15.45 -3.58
CA ALA A 223 -11.23 -16.10 -2.59
C ALA A 223 -11.46 -15.22 -1.35
N PHE A 224 -10.40 -14.57 -0.85
CA PHE A 224 -10.50 -13.61 0.25
C PHE A 224 -11.43 -12.44 -0.12
N SER A 225 -11.18 -11.80 -1.27
CA SER A 225 -11.96 -10.66 -1.76
C SER A 225 -13.46 -10.96 -1.88
N ARG A 226 -13.82 -12.16 -2.37
CA ARG A 226 -15.20 -12.67 -2.39
C ARG A 226 -15.76 -12.83 -0.98
N SER A 227 -15.02 -13.51 -0.10
CA SER A 227 -15.46 -13.88 1.24
C SER A 227 -15.68 -12.67 2.15
N VAL A 228 -14.90 -11.59 1.97
CA VAL A 228 -15.00 -10.37 2.77
C VAL A 228 -15.90 -9.30 2.14
N GLY A 229 -16.60 -9.63 1.04
CA GLY A 229 -17.55 -8.73 0.37
C GLY A 229 -16.92 -7.65 -0.52
N PHE A 230 -15.60 -7.68 -0.75
CA PHE A 230 -14.95 -6.76 -1.67
C PHE A 230 -15.26 -7.09 -3.13
N LEU A 231 -15.43 -8.36 -3.48
CA LEU A 231 -15.83 -8.75 -4.83
C LEU A 231 -17.26 -9.31 -4.80
N SER A 232 -18.24 -8.47 -5.14
CA SER A 232 -19.64 -8.91 -5.23
C SER A 232 -19.85 -9.84 -6.42
N SER A 233 -20.89 -10.67 -6.39
CA SER A 233 -21.19 -11.60 -7.48
C SER A 233 -21.50 -10.90 -8.80
N ASN A 234 -22.17 -9.74 -8.75
CA ASN A 234 -22.44 -8.95 -9.94
C ASN A 234 -21.15 -8.40 -10.58
N LEU A 235 -20.28 -7.79 -9.75
CA LEU A 235 -19.00 -7.26 -10.24
C LEU A 235 -18.11 -8.39 -10.77
N ASP A 236 -18.07 -9.53 -10.08
CA ASP A 236 -17.31 -10.70 -10.50
C ASP A 236 -17.76 -11.22 -11.87
N SER A 237 -19.06 -11.44 -12.05
CA SER A 237 -19.62 -11.87 -13.34
C SER A 237 -19.31 -10.87 -14.45
N LYS A 238 -19.41 -9.56 -14.17
CA LYS A 238 -19.08 -8.50 -15.13
C LYS A 238 -17.60 -8.55 -15.55
N VAL A 239 -16.68 -8.61 -14.59
CA VAL A 239 -15.23 -8.67 -14.85
C VAL A 239 -14.87 -9.97 -15.57
N ARG A 240 -15.38 -11.13 -15.13
CA ARG A 240 -15.14 -12.43 -15.79
C ARG A 240 -15.58 -12.43 -17.23
N SER A 241 -16.77 -11.91 -17.51
CA SER A 241 -17.30 -11.81 -18.87
C SER A 241 -16.38 -10.95 -19.75
N LEU A 242 -15.97 -9.79 -19.22
CA LEU A 242 -15.13 -8.83 -19.93
C LEU A 242 -13.77 -9.41 -20.33
N ILE A 243 -13.09 -10.09 -19.40
CA ILE A 243 -11.72 -10.58 -19.61
C ILE A 243 -11.67 -12.07 -19.98
N LYS A 244 -12.81 -12.72 -20.25
CA LYS A 244 -12.92 -14.16 -20.56
C LYS A 244 -11.98 -14.58 -21.69
N HIS A 245 -11.91 -13.78 -22.75
CA HIS A 245 -11.06 -14.06 -23.90
C HIS A 245 -9.56 -14.00 -23.55
N LEU A 246 -9.16 -13.12 -22.65
CA LEU A 246 -7.78 -13.01 -22.16
C LEU A 246 -7.41 -14.15 -21.21
N ILE A 247 -8.34 -14.57 -20.34
CA ILE A 247 -8.14 -15.76 -19.48
C ILE A 247 -7.91 -17.00 -20.35
N ARG A 248 -8.73 -17.21 -21.40
CA ARG A 248 -8.58 -18.36 -22.31
C ARG A 248 -7.26 -18.37 -23.07
N ARG A 249 -6.67 -17.20 -23.31
CA ARG A 249 -5.36 -17.04 -23.94
C ARG A 249 -4.19 -17.22 -22.96
N GLY A 250 -4.46 -17.41 -21.67
CA GLY A 250 -3.42 -17.44 -20.63
C GLY A 250 -2.81 -16.07 -20.32
N CYS A 251 -3.41 -14.98 -20.81
CA CYS A 251 -2.91 -13.62 -20.60
C CYS A 251 -3.14 -13.09 -19.18
N VAL A 252 -4.20 -13.53 -18.51
CA VAL A 252 -4.59 -13.04 -17.18
C VAL A 252 -4.30 -14.13 -16.16
N LEU A 253 -3.38 -13.84 -15.24
CA LEU A 253 -3.00 -14.75 -14.17
C LEU A 253 -4.07 -14.83 -13.08
N GLY A 254 -4.71 -13.69 -12.79
CA GLY A 254 -5.76 -13.60 -11.79
C GLY A 254 -6.16 -12.16 -11.48
N TYR A 255 -7.23 -12.00 -10.72
CA TYR A 255 -7.69 -10.69 -10.27
C TYR A 255 -8.38 -10.79 -8.92
N TYR A 256 -8.44 -9.67 -8.21
CA TYR A 256 -9.18 -9.54 -6.96
C TYR A 256 -9.59 -8.08 -6.74
N VAL A 257 -10.43 -7.81 -5.74
CA VAL A 257 -10.76 -6.45 -5.31
C VAL A 257 -10.24 -6.19 -3.91
N LYS A 258 -9.54 -5.08 -3.71
CA LYS A 258 -9.13 -4.54 -2.41
C LYS A 258 -9.78 -3.17 -2.26
N LYS A 259 -10.76 -3.05 -1.35
CA LYS A 259 -11.60 -1.84 -1.21
C LYS A 259 -12.26 -1.43 -2.54
N LYS A 260 -11.77 -0.33 -3.16
CA LYS A 260 -12.24 0.18 -4.45
C LYS A 260 -11.36 -0.23 -5.62
N LEU A 261 -10.25 -0.92 -5.38
CA LEU A 261 -9.30 -1.27 -6.42
C LEU A 261 -9.62 -2.66 -6.94
N LEU A 262 -10.07 -2.76 -8.19
CA LEU A 262 -9.96 -3.97 -8.97
C LEU A 262 -8.51 -4.10 -9.44
N VAL A 263 -7.87 -5.21 -9.10
CA VAL A 263 -6.47 -5.51 -9.41
C VAL A 263 -6.47 -6.70 -10.35
N ILE A 264 -5.91 -6.54 -11.55
CA ILE A 264 -5.82 -7.60 -12.56
C ILE A 264 -4.34 -7.80 -12.90
N ALA A 265 -3.83 -9.02 -12.71
CA ALA A 265 -2.51 -9.39 -13.18
C ALA A 265 -2.57 -9.94 -14.60
N VAL A 266 -1.74 -9.35 -15.46
CA VAL A 266 -1.75 -9.59 -16.90
C VAL A 266 -0.32 -9.70 -17.43
N GLU A 267 -0.11 -10.58 -18.40
CA GLU A 267 1.15 -10.63 -19.16
C GLU A 267 1.34 -9.35 -19.97
N LYS A 268 2.60 -8.92 -20.11
CA LYS A 268 2.96 -7.63 -20.72
C LYS A 268 2.38 -7.47 -22.12
N GLU A 269 2.34 -8.54 -22.89
CA GLU A 269 1.89 -8.58 -24.29
C GLU A 269 0.37 -8.39 -24.43
N CYS A 270 -0.39 -8.53 -23.34
CA CYS A 270 -1.85 -8.45 -23.36
C CYS A 270 -2.42 -7.19 -22.65
N ILE A 271 -1.56 -6.25 -22.25
CA ILE A 271 -1.97 -5.02 -21.55
C ILE A 271 -2.93 -4.18 -22.42
N ASP A 272 -2.62 -4.02 -23.70
CA ASP A 272 -3.41 -3.17 -24.60
C ASP A 272 -4.82 -3.74 -24.82
N ASP A 273 -4.93 -5.05 -25.01
CA ASP A 273 -6.21 -5.75 -25.15
C ASP A 273 -7.06 -5.63 -23.87
N LEU A 274 -6.43 -5.76 -22.70
CA LEU A 274 -7.09 -5.59 -21.41
C LEU A 274 -7.57 -4.14 -21.21
N THR A 275 -6.71 -3.17 -21.48
CA THR A 275 -6.99 -1.74 -21.33
C THR A 275 -8.16 -1.33 -22.23
N LYS A 276 -8.13 -1.71 -23.51
CA LYS A 276 -9.24 -1.48 -24.46
C LYS A 276 -10.54 -2.10 -23.98
N SER A 277 -10.50 -3.33 -23.46
CA SER A 277 -11.69 -4.00 -22.92
C SER A 277 -12.28 -3.22 -21.73
N LEU A 278 -11.43 -2.82 -20.78
CA LEU A 278 -11.86 -2.07 -19.59
C LEU A 278 -12.46 -0.71 -19.95
N GLU A 279 -11.81 0.03 -20.84
CA GLU A 279 -12.27 1.35 -21.30
C GLU A 279 -13.59 1.25 -22.10
N ALA A 280 -13.68 0.32 -23.05
CA ALA A 280 -14.89 0.11 -23.84
C ALA A 280 -16.10 -0.27 -22.97
N SER A 281 -15.88 -1.01 -21.88
CA SER A 281 -16.92 -1.37 -20.92
C SER A 281 -17.31 -0.23 -19.97
N LYS A 282 -16.59 0.90 -20.02
CA LYS A 282 -16.71 2.04 -19.10
C LYS A 282 -16.65 1.63 -17.62
N LEU A 283 -15.93 0.55 -17.31
CA LEU A 283 -15.82 0.06 -15.94
C LEU A 283 -14.96 1.01 -15.08
N CYS A 284 -13.91 1.56 -15.68
CA CYS A 284 -12.88 2.35 -15.03
C CYS A 284 -11.93 2.93 -16.09
N ARG A 285 -11.14 3.92 -15.69
CA ARG A 285 -9.90 4.27 -16.38
C ARG A 285 -8.76 3.38 -15.84
N PRO A 286 -8.18 2.49 -16.65
CA PRO A 286 -7.15 1.58 -16.19
C PRO A 286 -5.84 2.32 -15.88
N LYS A 287 -5.15 1.87 -14.83
CA LYS A 287 -3.85 2.38 -14.41
C LYS A 287 -2.85 1.22 -14.40
N LEU A 288 -1.75 1.36 -15.13
CA LEU A 288 -0.73 0.33 -15.24
C LEU A 288 0.31 0.48 -14.11
N LEU A 289 0.50 -0.59 -13.36
CA LEU A 289 1.51 -0.71 -12.33
C LEU A 289 2.42 -1.92 -12.59
N THR A 290 3.66 -1.84 -12.09
CA THR A 290 4.67 -2.90 -12.23
C THR A 290 5.09 -3.40 -10.85
N PRO A 291 5.04 -4.72 -10.59
CA PRO A 291 5.64 -5.30 -9.39
C PRO A 291 7.15 -5.08 -9.34
N VAL A 292 7.69 -4.67 -8.19
CA VAL A 292 9.11 -4.31 -8.05
C VAL A 292 9.79 -4.98 -6.86
N GLN A 293 11.10 -5.19 -6.98
CA GLN A 293 11.96 -5.65 -5.89
C GLN A 293 12.23 -4.57 -4.83
N ILE A 294 12.09 -3.31 -5.24
CA ILE A 294 12.65 -2.16 -4.54
C ILE A 294 11.67 -1.71 -3.44
N GLY A 295 12.21 -1.50 -2.24
CA GLY A 295 11.51 -0.88 -1.12
C GLY A 295 11.59 0.65 -1.17
N THR A 296 11.58 1.29 -0.01
CA THR A 296 11.69 2.74 0.08
C THR A 296 13.10 3.20 -0.32
N LEU A 297 13.18 4.15 -1.26
CA LEU A 297 14.43 4.79 -1.68
C LEU A 297 14.47 6.23 -1.20
N VAL A 298 15.68 6.68 -0.83
CA VAL A 298 15.93 8.05 -0.40
C VAL A 298 17.13 8.58 -1.17
N PHE A 299 16.97 9.77 -1.74
CA PHE A 299 18.00 10.51 -2.43
C PHE A 299 18.23 11.81 -1.67
N GLU A 300 19.42 11.98 -1.12
CA GLU A 300 19.87 13.28 -0.63
C GLU A 300 20.26 14.13 -1.85
N GLY A 301 19.84 15.39 -1.86
CA GLY A 301 20.39 16.34 -2.82
C GLY A 301 21.75 16.78 -2.31
N ASN A 302 22.68 17.12 -3.19
CA ASN A 302 23.82 17.92 -2.77
C ASN A 302 23.24 19.24 -2.25
N ASP A 303 23.47 19.56 -0.99
CA ASP A 303 23.23 20.90 -0.46
C ASP A 303 24.24 21.85 -1.12
N GLU A 304 23.99 22.25 -2.37
CA GLU A 304 24.63 23.42 -2.96
C GLU A 304 24.02 24.66 -2.31
N ASN A 305 24.40 24.92 -1.05
CA ASN A 305 24.34 26.23 -0.36
C ASN A 305 24.82 26.06 1.11
N THR A 306 26.07 25.65 1.28
CA THR A 306 26.91 26.09 2.41
C THR A 306 27.90 27.12 1.91
#